data_AF-A0A257SN37-F1
#
_entry.id   AF-A0A257SN37-F1
#
_cell.length_a   1.000
_cell.length_b   1.000
_cell.length_c   1.000
_cell.angle_alpha   90.00
_cell.angle_beta   90.00
_cell.angle_gamma   90.00
#
_symmetry.space_group_name_H-M   'P 1'
#
loop_
_entity.id
_entity.type
_entity.pdbx_description
1 polymer ?
#
loop_
_entity_poly.entity_id
_entity_poly.type
_entity_poly.pdbx_seq_one_letter_code
_entity_poly.pdbx_strand_id
1 'polypeptide(L)' 'MYLKAYDCVSAARADIGRYIDWFNTQRPHSSLQGMTPKQAYWNALPNCQEAA' A
#
# COMPACT_ATOMS: atom_id res chain seq x y z
N MET A 1 -11.02 15.25 -3.78
CA MET A 1 -11.99 14.41 -4.52
C MET A 1 -11.26 13.81 -5.71
N TYR A 2 -11.33 12.49 -5.92
CA TYR A 2 -10.80 11.85 -7.13
C TYR A 2 -11.94 11.66 -8.12
N LEU A 3 -11.93 12.44 -9.21
CA LEU A 3 -12.93 12.36 -10.26
C LEU A 3 -12.21 12.07 -11.57
N LYS A 4 -12.27 10.81 -12.01
CA LYS A 4 -11.78 10.34 -13.30
C LYS A 4 -12.90 9.56 -13.97
N ALA A 5 -13.22 9.92 -15.22
CA ALA A 5 -14.11 9.12 -16.05
C ALA A 5 -13.29 7.96 -16.64
N TYR A 6 -13.73 6.73 -16.37
CA TYR A 6 -13.11 5.53 -16.93
C TYR A 6 -13.96 5.01 -18.09
N ASP A 7 -13.29 4.53 -19.14
CA ASP A 7 -13.97 3.98 -20.31
C ASP A 7 -14.70 2.66 -20.00
N CYS A 8 -14.18 1.89 -19.03
CA CYS A 8 -14.79 0.63 -18.60
C CYS A 8 -14.38 0.27 -17.15
N VAL A 9 -15.10 -0.71 -16.57
CA VAL A 9 -14.85 -1.19 -15.21
C VAL A 9 -13.46 -1.83 -15.08
N SER A 10 -12.98 -2.55 -16.10
CA SER A 10 -11.65 -3.15 -16.06
C SER A 10 -10.54 -2.11 -16.03
N ALA A 11 -10.68 -1.01 -16.78
CA ALA A 11 -9.75 0.12 -16.74
C ALA A 11 -9.72 0.77 -15.36
N ALA A 12 -10.88 0.99 -14.73
CA ALA A 12 -10.96 1.50 -13.36
C ALA A 12 -10.26 0.58 -12.35
N ARG A 13 -10.51 -0.74 -12.43
CA ARG A 13 -9.89 -1.72 -11.53
C ARG A 13 -8.37 -1.77 -11.68
N ALA A 14 -7.86 -1.73 -12.92
CA ALA A 14 -6.43 -1.72 -13.17
C ALA A 14 -5.76 -0.44 -12.63
N ASP A 15 -6.39 0.73 -12.83
CA ASP A 15 -5.85 2.00 -12.34
C ASP A 15 -5.83 2.06 -10.80
N ILE A 16 -6.93 1.65 -10.17
CA ILE A 16 -7.04 1.58 -8.71
C ILE A 16 -6.03 0.58 -8.13
N GLY A 17 -5.87 -0.59 -8.75
CA GLY A 17 -4.86 -1.58 -8.34
C GLY A 17 -3.45 -0.99 -8.34
N ARG A 18 -3.06 -0.36 -9.45
CA ARG A 18 -1.76 0.32 -9.57
C ARG A 18 -1.57 1.40 -8.50
N TYR A 19 -2.62 2.19 -8.21
CA TYR A 19 -2.55 3.20 -7.17
C TYR A 19 -2.34 2.58 -5.78
N ILE A 20 -3.08 1.53 -5.44
CA ILE A 20 -2.95 0.84 -4.14
C ILE A 20 -1.55 0.23 -4.00
N ASP A 21 -1.04 -0.42 -5.06
CA ASP A 21 0.29 -1.02 -5.04
C ASP A 21 1.36 0.05 -4.80
N TRP A 22 1.32 1.15 -5.54
CA TRP A 22 2.25 2.27 -5.35
C TRP A 22 2.14 2.87 -3.95
N PHE A 23 0.92 3.13 -3.46
CA PHE A 23 0.68 3.69 -2.13
C PHE A 23 1.30 2.81 -1.03
N ASN A 24 1.12 1.49 -1.13
CA ASN A 24 1.61 0.57 -0.12
C ASN A 24 3.12 0.34 -0.19
N THR A 25 3.72 0.38 -1.40
CA THR A 25 5.10 -0.10 -1.62
C THR A 25 6.14 0.99 -1.81
N GLN A 26 5.74 2.18 -2.25
CA GLN A 26 6.68 3.20 -2.70
C GLN A 26 6.48 4.56 -2.04
N ARG A 27 5.29 4.83 -1.48
CA ARG A 27 5.00 6.12 -0.87
C ARG A 27 5.50 6.16 0.59
N PRO A 28 6.46 7.02 0.95
CA PRO A 28 6.84 7.24 2.34
C PRO A 28 5.76 8.08 3.06
N HIS A 29 5.47 7.75 4.32
CA HIS A 29 4.50 8.45 5.13
C HIS A 29 5.16 9.10 6.35
N SER A 30 4.94 10.40 6.56
CA SER A 30 5.49 11.13 7.71
C SER A 30 5.03 10.57 9.06
N SER A 31 3.77 10.13 9.16
CA SER A 31 3.24 9.45 10.35
C SER A 31 3.92 8.10 10.63
N LEU A 32 4.52 7.48 9.61
CA LEU A 32 5.29 6.25 9.70
C LEU A 32 6.80 6.53 9.70
N GLN A 33 7.22 7.73 10.11
CA GLN A 33 8.63 8.14 10.15
C GLN A 33 9.34 7.98 8.79
N GLY A 34 8.62 8.19 7.69
CA GLY A 34 9.14 8.04 6.32
C GLY A 34 9.09 6.61 5.78
N MET A 35 8.59 5.63 6.54
CA MET A 35 8.38 4.27 6.03
C MET A 35 7.15 4.21 5.12
N THR A 36 7.17 3.21 4.23
CA THR A 36 5.98 2.82 3.45
C THR A 36 5.02 2.02 4.32
N PRO A 37 3.71 1.99 4.00
CA PRO A 37 2.74 1.20 4.77
C PRO A 37 3.11 -0.28 4.80
N LYS A 38 3.62 -0.83 3.69
CA LYS A 38 4.10 -2.22 3.63
C LYS A 38 5.24 -2.47 4.62
N GLN A 39 6.24 -1.58 4.68
CA GLN A 39 7.35 -1.71 5.63
C GLN A 39 6.86 -1.63 7.07
N ALA A 40 5.98 -0.66 7.39
CA ALA A 40 5.44 -0.52 8.73
C ALA A 40 4.66 -1.78 9.16
N TYR A 41 3.88 -2.38 8.27
CA TYR A 41 3.18 -3.64 8.53
C TYR A 41 4.15 -4.77 8.85
N TRP A 42 5.15 -5.01 8.00
CA TRP A 42 6.13 -6.09 8.22
C TRP A 42 6.96 -5.89 9.49
N ASN A 43 7.35 -4.65 9.80
CA ASN A 43 8.10 -4.33 11.02
C ASN A 43 7.27 -4.51 12.30
N ALA A 44 5.94 -4.43 12.20
CA ALA A 44 5.03 -4.60 13.32
C ALA A 44 4.61 -6.06 13.54
N LEU A 45 4.94 -6.96 12.62
CA LEU A 45 4.65 -8.38 12.82
C LEU A 45 5.53 -8.93 13.95
N PRO A 46 4.96 -9.75 14.85
CA PRO A 46 5.77 -10.46 15.82
C PRO A 46 6.79 -11.32 15.07
N ASN A 47 8.04 -11.29 15.51
CA ASN A 47 9.00 -12.29 15.07
C ASN A 47 8.47 -13.65 15.50
N CYS A 48 8.20 -14.55 14.55
CA CYS A 48 8.12 -15.97 14.84
C CYS A 48 9.52 -16.50 15.19
N GLN A 49 10.12 -15.98 16.27
CA GLN A 49 11.29 -16.53 16.93
C GLN A 49 10.95 -16.61 18.42
N GLU A 50 10.10 -17.57 18.76
CA GLU A 50 10.09 -18.26 20.06
C GLU A 50 9.17 -19.48 19.94
N ALA A 51 9.72 -20.50 19.29
CA ALA A 51 9.38 -21.89 19.56
C ALA A 51 10.72 -22.64 19.60
N ALA A 52 11.47 -22.39 20.68
CA ALA A 52 12.57 -23.24 21.12
C ALA A 52 12.01 -24.27 22.10
#